data_AF-A0A3D8GWD6-F1
#
_entry.id   AF-A0A3D8GWD6-F1
#
_cell.length_a   1.000
_cell.length_b   1.000
_cell.length_c   1.000
_cell.angle_alpha   90.00
_cell.angle_beta   90.00
_cell.angle_gamma   90.00
#
_symmetry.space_group_name_H-M   'P 1'
#
loop_
_entity.id
_entity.type
_entity.pdbx_description
1 polymer ?
#
loop_
_entity_poly.entity_id
_entity_poly.type
_entity_poly.pdbx_seq_one_letter_code
_entity_poly.pdbx_strand_id
1 'polypeptide(L)'
;MSFINEVIKKIEGAIGKAESYDCFSYRQELQNIVNNLEGEQKKSVQILINVLSYHMDLKHPKQPFEPYAVFDGKRTAALCELSDNDIKILGNIYSEIDDYEIKARIADVIWSRDKQYKLGQAAIEMYLLSANRLEDWEKWTNYHNSFNAANKGSFFIHIKGTCVP
;
A
#
# COMPACT_ATOMS: atom_id res chain seq x y z
N MET A 1 1.23 24.65 9.91
CA MET A 1 1.63 23.29 9.48
C MET A 1 0.61 22.81 8.47
N SER A 2 1.02 22.24 7.34
CA SER A 2 0.06 21.70 6.37
C SER A 2 -0.71 20.55 7.03
N PHE A 3 -2.01 20.43 6.76
CA PHE A 3 -2.87 19.34 7.25
C PHE A 3 -2.23 17.97 7.02
N ILE A 4 -1.58 17.79 5.85
CA ILE A 4 -0.91 16.54 5.51
C ILE A 4 0.23 16.20 6.50
N ASN A 5 0.99 17.18 6.97
CA ASN A 5 2.10 16.96 7.91
C ASN A 5 1.61 16.45 9.27
N GLU A 6 0.40 16.83 9.68
CA GLU A 6 -0.20 16.29 10.91
C GLU A 6 -0.65 14.84 10.74
N VAL A 7 -1.18 14.50 9.57
CA VAL A 7 -1.53 13.12 9.21
C VAL A 7 -0.28 12.26 9.16
N ILE A 8 0.79 12.72 8.51
CA ILE A 8 2.07 12.01 8.42
C ILE A 8 2.66 11.75 9.80
N LYS A 9 2.72 12.76 10.68
CA LYS A 9 3.21 12.58 12.06
C LYS A 9 2.44 11.50 12.83
N LYS A 10 1.13 11.39 12.61
CA LYS A 10 0.30 10.34 13.24
C LYS A 10 0.61 8.96 12.65
N ILE A 11 0.79 8.87 11.33
CA ILE A 11 1.17 7.63 10.65
C ILE A 11 2.55 7.17 11.15
N GLU A 12 3.56 8.04 11.10
CA GLU A 12 4.93 7.75 11.56
C GLU A 12 4.98 7.35 13.03
N GLY A 13 4.25 8.07 13.88
CA GLY A 13 4.15 7.74 15.30
C GLY A 13 3.43 6.41 15.60
N ALA A 14 2.56 5.94 14.70
CA ALA A 14 1.94 4.62 14.81
C ALA A 14 2.87 3.51 14.30
N ILE A 15 3.41 3.65 13.08
CA ILE A 15 4.27 2.62 12.49
C ILE A 15 5.60 2.45 13.22
N GLY A 16 6.09 3.47 13.93
CA GLY A 16 7.25 3.37 14.80
C GLY A 16 7.07 2.42 15.99
N LYS A 17 5.83 1.96 16.27
CA LYS A 17 5.51 0.97 17.30
C LYS A 17 5.35 -0.45 16.74
N ALA A 18 5.38 -0.61 15.42
CA ALA A 18 5.12 -1.89 14.78
C ALA A 18 6.25 -2.90 15.06
N GLU A 19 5.87 -4.16 15.24
CA GLU A 19 6.83 -5.25 15.51
C GLU A 19 7.68 -5.64 14.28
N SER A 20 7.23 -5.26 13.09
CA SER A 20 7.94 -5.48 11.83
C SER A 20 7.61 -4.38 10.82
N TYR A 21 8.47 -4.27 9.80
CA TYR A 21 8.40 -3.26 8.75
C TYR A 21 7.57 -3.71 7.54
N ASP A 22 6.43 -4.37 7.79
CA ASP A 22 5.55 -4.90 6.75
C ASP A 22 4.12 -4.34 6.84
N CYS A 23 3.36 -4.51 5.76
CA CYS A 23 1.98 -4.03 5.65
C CYS A 23 1.07 -4.52 6.79
N PHE A 24 1.26 -5.75 7.25
CA PHE A 24 0.38 -6.34 8.25
C PHE A 24 0.56 -5.65 9.60
N SER A 25 1.81 -5.49 10.04
CA SER A 25 2.14 -4.82 11.30
C SER A 25 1.78 -3.34 11.28
N TYR A 26 2.03 -2.64 10.17
CA TYR A 26 1.60 -1.24 10.03
C TYR A 26 0.08 -1.08 10.06
N ARG A 27 -0.64 -1.97 9.39
CA ARG A 27 -2.10 -1.95 9.40
C ARG A 27 -2.63 -2.09 10.82
N GLN A 28 -2.07 -2.98 11.64
CA GLN A 28 -2.49 -3.15 13.04
C GLN A 28 -2.33 -1.85 13.84
N GLU A 29 -1.15 -1.23 13.76
CA GLU A 29 -0.88 0.02 14.49
C GLU A 29 -1.76 1.18 14.02
N LEU A 30 -2.03 1.29 12.72
CA LEU A 30 -2.94 2.29 12.18
C LEU A 30 -4.39 2.04 12.62
N GLN A 31 -4.80 0.77 12.71
CA GLN A 31 -6.12 0.38 13.22
C GLN A 31 -6.31 0.82 14.69
N ASN A 32 -5.23 0.80 15.49
CA ASN A 32 -5.26 1.21 16.89
C ASN A 32 -5.51 2.72 17.05
N ILE A 33 -5.04 3.55 16.11
CA ILE A 33 -5.18 5.01 16.21
C ILE A 33 -6.42 5.56 15.50
N VAL A 34 -6.92 4.90 14.44
CA VAL A 34 -7.93 5.48 13.53
C VAL A 34 -9.24 5.84 14.23
N ASN A 35 -9.63 5.08 15.25
CA ASN A 35 -10.87 5.34 16.00
C ASN A 35 -10.82 6.63 16.84
N ASN A 36 -9.61 7.13 17.16
CA ASN A 36 -9.39 8.37 17.88
C ASN A 36 -9.17 9.58 16.95
N LEU A 37 -9.28 9.37 15.64
CA LEU A 37 -9.18 10.43 14.64
C LEU A 37 -10.57 10.82 14.15
N GLU A 38 -10.69 12.07 13.73
CA GLU A 38 -11.94 12.62 13.21
C GLU A 38 -11.72 13.35 11.87
N GLY A 39 -12.81 13.56 11.15
CA GLY A 39 -12.83 14.31 9.89
C GLY A 39 -11.85 13.77 8.83
N GLU A 40 -11.13 14.68 8.18
CA GLU A 40 -10.21 14.34 7.09
C GLU A 40 -9.02 13.49 7.56
N GLN A 41 -8.58 13.62 8.81
CA GLN A 41 -7.46 12.82 9.35
C GLN A 41 -7.86 11.34 9.41
N LYS A 42 -9.07 11.06 9.93
CA LYS A 42 -9.64 9.72 9.98
C LYS A 42 -9.76 9.12 8.58
N LYS A 43 -10.30 9.90 7.63
CA LYS A 43 -10.46 9.47 6.23
C LYS A 43 -9.10 9.11 5.61
N SER A 44 -8.09 9.96 5.78
CA SER A 44 -6.76 9.75 5.20
C SER A 44 -6.09 8.48 5.73
N VAL A 45 -6.16 8.25 7.04
CA VAL A 45 -5.62 7.03 7.67
C VAL A 45 -6.43 5.80 7.27
N GLN A 46 -7.76 5.91 7.15
CA GLN A 46 -8.60 4.79 6.73
C GLN A 46 -8.31 4.34 5.30
N ILE A 47 -8.08 5.28 4.37
CA ILE A 47 -7.69 4.96 2.99
C ILE A 47 -6.35 4.22 2.98
N LEU A 48 -5.38 4.67 3.77
CA LEU A 48 -4.09 3.99 3.90
C LEU A 48 -4.23 2.58 4.47
N ILE A 49 -5.04 2.40 5.52
CA ILE A 49 -5.36 1.07 6.08
C ILE A 49 -5.92 0.14 5.00
N ASN A 50 -6.83 0.65 4.16
CA ASN A 50 -7.41 -0.15 3.07
C ASN A 50 -6.33 -0.54 2.05
N VAL A 51 -5.46 0.38 1.65
CA VAL A 51 -4.34 0.11 0.73
C VAL A 51 -3.38 -0.95 1.28
N LEU A 52 -3.02 -0.87 2.57
CA LEU A 52 -2.16 -1.87 3.22
C LEU A 52 -2.86 -3.22 3.43
N SER A 53 -4.19 -3.27 3.32
CA SER A 53 -4.96 -4.52 3.45
C SER A 53 -5.08 -5.29 2.14
N TYR A 54 -4.77 -4.67 1.00
CA TYR A 54 -4.92 -5.31 -0.29
C TYR A 54 -3.95 -6.47 -0.45
N HIS A 55 -4.50 -7.64 -0.76
CA HIS A 55 -3.71 -8.82 -1.06
C HIS A 55 -3.10 -8.71 -2.44
N MET A 56 -1.79 -8.93 -2.52
CA MET A 56 -1.05 -8.95 -3.78
C MET A 56 -1.07 -10.39 -4.32
N ASP A 57 -1.94 -10.66 -5.30
CA ASP A 57 -1.91 -11.94 -6.00
C ASP A 57 -0.78 -11.94 -7.05
N LEU A 58 0.29 -12.68 -6.72
CA LEU A 58 1.47 -12.87 -7.56
C LEU A 58 1.27 -13.99 -8.60
N LYS A 59 0.29 -14.88 -8.41
CA LYS A 59 -0.04 -15.99 -9.32
C LYS A 59 -0.90 -15.54 -10.49
N HIS A 60 -1.69 -14.47 -10.31
CA HIS A 60 -2.47 -13.84 -11.37
C HIS A 60 -1.99 -12.42 -11.66
N PRO A 61 -0.81 -12.27 -12.31
CA PRO A 61 -0.17 -10.98 -12.49
C PRO A 61 -1.05 -9.90 -13.13
N LYS A 62 -1.99 -10.31 -14.02
CA LYS A 62 -2.89 -9.43 -14.78
C LYS A 62 -3.95 -8.73 -13.91
N GLN A 63 -4.22 -9.21 -12.70
CA GLN A 63 -5.15 -8.59 -11.75
C GLN A 63 -4.60 -8.72 -10.30
N PRO A 64 -3.69 -7.82 -9.88
CA PRO A 64 -3.01 -7.94 -8.59
C PRO A 64 -3.90 -7.80 -7.36
N PHE A 65 -5.11 -7.26 -7.51
CA PHE A 65 -5.93 -6.76 -6.40
C PHE A 65 -7.40 -7.13 -6.60
N GLU A 66 -7.73 -8.42 -6.50
CA GLU A 66 -9.11 -8.84 -6.27
C GLU A 66 -9.46 -8.74 -4.76
N PRO A 67 -10.75 -8.60 -4.38
CA PRO A 67 -11.17 -8.63 -2.99
C PRO A 67 -10.71 -9.92 -2.30
N TYR A 68 -9.87 -9.78 -1.26
CA TYR A 68 -9.18 -10.89 -0.60
C TYR A 68 -10.11 -11.94 0.02
N ALA A 69 -11.31 -11.56 0.45
CA ALA A 69 -12.34 -12.50 0.90
C ALA A 69 -13.74 -11.95 0.61
N VAL A 70 -14.62 -12.82 0.12
CA VAL A 70 -16.08 -12.63 0.16
C VAL A 70 -16.58 -13.49 1.32
N PHE A 71 -16.92 -12.86 2.45
CA PHE A 71 -17.50 -13.56 3.58
C PHE A 71 -18.87 -12.95 3.88
N ASP A 72 -19.93 -13.75 3.72
CA ASP A 72 -21.31 -13.38 4.08
C ASP A 72 -21.75 -12.02 3.51
N GLY A 73 -21.49 -11.79 2.21
CA GLY A 73 -21.85 -10.56 1.50
C GLY A 73 -20.95 -9.35 1.78
N LYS A 74 -19.94 -9.46 2.67
CA LYS A 74 -18.91 -8.43 2.89
C LYS A 74 -17.66 -8.76 2.08
N ARG A 75 -17.18 -7.79 1.30
CA ARG A 75 -15.97 -7.88 0.49
C ARG A 75 -14.88 -7.01 1.10
N THR A 76 -13.62 -7.45 1.04
CA THR A 76 -12.49 -6.56 1.30
C THR A 76 -12.50 -5.45 0.26
N ALA A 77 -12.11 -4.23 0.64
CA ALA A 77 -12.17 -3.09 -0.26
C ALA A 77 -11.43 -3.40 -1.57
N ALA A 78 -12.02 -2.99 -2.68
CA ALA A 78 -11.47 -3.25 -4.00
C ALA A 78 -10.74 -2.01 -4.53
N LEU A 79 -9.76 -2.20 -5.41
CA LEU A 79 -9.10 -1.07 -6.07
C LEU A 79 -10.09 -0.14 -6.80
N CYS A 80 -11.17 -0.69 -7.34
CA CYS A 80 -12.19 0.08 -8.06
C CYS A 80 -13.06 0.97 -7.16
N GLU A 81 -12.97 0.81 -5.84
CA GLU A 81 -13.69 1.64 -4.87
C GLU A 81 -12.94 2.94 -4.52
N LEU A 82 -11.69 3.11 -4.99
CA LEU A 82 -10.90 4.32 -4.77
C LEU A 82 -11.34 5.47 -5.71
N SER A 83 -11.91 6.51 -5.11
CA SER A 83 -12.28 7.73 -5.83
C SER A 83 -11.05 8.55 -6.25
N ASP A 84 -11.21 9.49 -7.19
CA ASP A 84 -10.12 10.41 -7.59
C ASP A 84 -9.59 11.21 -6.40
N ASN A 85 -10.47 11.55 -5.46
CA ASN A 85 -10.09 12.23 -4.23
C ASN A 85 -9.21 11.34 -3.33
N ASP A 86 -9.48 10.04 -3.29
CA ASP A 86 -8.68 9.10 -2.48
C ASP A 86 -7.29 8.91 -3.10
N ILE A 87 -7.20 8.85 -4.43
CA ILE A 87 -5.92 8.87 -5.14
C ILE A 87 -5.13 10.14 -4.85
N LYS A 88 -5.79 11.31 -4.81
CA LYS A 88 -5.13 12.58 -4.47
C LYS A 88 -4.60 12.57 -3.03
N ILE A 89 -5.38 12.05 -2.08
CA ILE A 89 -4.94 11.91 -0.68
C ILE A 89 -3.72 10.98 -0.60
N LEU A 90 -3.78 9.83 -1.28
CA LEU A 90 -2.67 8.88 -1.35
C LEU A 90 -1.41 9.51 -1.97
N GLY A 91 -1.55 10.31 -3.03
CA GLY A 91 -0.45 11.04 -3.64
C GLY A 91 0.23 12.03 -2.67
N ASN A 92 -0.57 12.74 -1.88
CA ASN A 92 -0.04 13.65 -0.84
C ASN A 92 0.68 12.88 0.29
N ILE A 93 0.19 11.69 0.65
CA ILE A 93 0.87 10.84 1.64
C ILE A 93 2.19 10.33 1.07
N TYR A 94 2.17 9.85 -0.18
CA TYR A 94 3.36 9.33 -0.86
C TYR A 94 4.50 10.34 -0.97
N SER A 95 4.19 11.62 -1.21
CA SER A 95 5.22 12.67 -1.33
C SER A 95 5.90 13.04 -0.02
N GLU A 96 5.26 12.77 1.13
CA GLU A 96 5.72 13.26 2.45
C GLU A 96 6.14 12.15 3.42
N ILE A 97 5.59 10.94 3.30
CA ILE A 97 5.97 9.82 4.18
C ILE A 97 7.41 9.38 3.86
N ASP A 98 8.16 8.86 4.84
CA ASP A 98 9.51 8.30 4.60
C ASP A 98 9.64 6.81 4.93
N ASP A 99 8.58 6.04 4.67
CA ASP A 99 8.61 4.59 4.81
C ASP A 99 8.55 3.88 3.45
N TYR A 100 9.50 2.97 3.20
CA TYR A 100 9.64 2.27 1.92
C TYR A 100 8.46 1.34 1.62
N GLU A 101 7.94 0.61 2.60
CA GLU A 101 6.82 -0.33 2.39
C GLU A 101 5.54 0.44 2.07
N ILE A 102 5.25 1.51 2.82
CA ILE A 102 4.10 2.39 2.55
C ILE A 102 4.24 3.05 1.19
N LYS A 103 5.41 3.62 0.86
CA LYS A 103 5.66 4.23 -0.46
C LYS A 103 5.42 3.23 -1.58
N ALA A 104 5.95 2.01 -1.45
CA ALA A 104 5.80 0.97 -2.45
C ALA A 104 4.33 0.61 -2.68
N ARG A 105 3.57 0.43 -1.58
CA ARG A 105 2.13 0.10 -1.64
C ARG A 105 1.30 1.20 -2.28
N ILE A 106 1.51 2.45 -1.87
CA ILE A 106 0.78 3.57 -2.45
C ILE A 106 1.09 3.70 -3.94
N ALA A 107 2.37 3.65 -4.32
CA ALA A 107 2.79 3.77 -5.71
C ALA A 107 2.22 2.64 -6.59
N ASP A 108 2.21 1.41 -6.09
CA ASP A 108 1.67 0.24 -6.79
C ASP A 108 0.14 0.32 -6.97
N VAL A 109 -0.59 0.82 -5.96
CA VAL A 109 -2.03 1.07 -6.04
C VAL A 109 -2.35 2.17 -7.05
N ILE A 110 -1.68 3.32 -6.98
CA ILE A 110 -1.91 4.43 -7.91
C ILE A 110 -1.58 4.01 -9.34
N TRP A 111 -0.45 3.31 -9.54
CA TRP A 111 -0.08 2.72 -10.83
C TRP A 111 -1.18 1.78 -11.34
N SER A 112 -1.66 0.87 -10.50
CA SER A 112 -2.63 -0.15 -10.92
C SER A 112 -3.97 0.46 -11.33
N ARG A 113 -4.38 1.54 -10.65
CA ARG A 113 -5.61 2.29 -10.90
C ARG A 113 -5.51 3.24 -12.10
N ASP A 114 -4.50 4.11 -12.14
CA ASP A 114 -4.38 5.19 -13.12
C ASP A 114 -3.38 4.94 -14.26
N LYS A 115 -2.67 3.82 -14.24
CA LYS A 115 -1.61 3.49 -15.21
C LYS A 115 -0.51 4.57 -15.28
N GLN A 116 -0.18 5.17 -14.14
CA GLN A 116 0.96 6.09 -14.01
C GLN A 116 2.30 5.35 -13.97
N TYR A 117 2.87 5.04 -15.14
CA TYR A 117 4.04 4.17 -15.29
C TYR A 117 5.24 4.51 -14.39
N LYS A 118 5.50 5.81 -14.16
CA LYS A 118 6.58 6.28 -13.28
C LYS A 118 6.41 5.81 -11.84
N LEU A 119 5.17 5.78 -11.33
CA LEU A 119 4.88 5.27 -9.99
C LEU A 119 5.02 3.75 -9.94
N GLY A 120 4.73 3.04 -11.03
CA GLY A 120 5.01 1.61 -11.13
C GLY A 120 6.50 1.28 -10.99
N GLN A 121 7.37 2.06 -11.62
CA GLN A 121 8.82 1.91 -11.46
C GLN A 121 9.29 2.25 -10.04
N ALA A 122 8.79 3.35 -9.48
CA ALA A 122 9.10 3.73 -8.10
C ALA A 122 8.63 2.67 -7.09
N ALA A 123 7.50 2.01 -7.32
CA ALA A 123 7.03 0.92 -6.46
C ALA A 123 8.04 -0.23 -6.40
N ILE A 124 8.64 -0.61 -7.53
CA ILE A 124 9.66 -1.67 -7.59
C ILE A 124 10.86 -1.29 -6.73
N GLU A 125 11.39 -0.08 -6.91
CA GLU A 125 12.55 0.41 -6.16
C GLU A 125 12.27 0.42 -4.66
N MET A 126 11.09 0.90 -4.26
CA MET A 126 10.70 0.95 -2.86
C MET A 126 10.47 -0.45 -2.27
N TYR A 127 9.92 -1.41 -3.03
CA TYR A 127 9.83 -2.80 -2.56
C TYR A 127 11.20 -3.46 -2.37
N LEU A 128 12.17 -3.17 -3.24
CA LEU A 128 13.54 -3.68 -3.07
C LEU A 128 14.18 -3.11 -1.80
N LEU A 129 14.02 -1.81 -1.55
CA LEU A 129 14.51 -1.17 -0.32
C LEU A 129 13.81 -1.74 0.93
N SER A 130 12.50 -1.96 0.86
CA SER A 130 11.74 -2.60 1.93
C SER A 130 12.20 -4.05 2.18
N ALA A 131 12.41 -4.84 1.12
CA ALA A 131 12.90 -6.21 1.20
C ALA A 131 14.28 -6.28 1.86
N ASN A 132 15.22 -5.41 1.47
CA ASN A 132 16.54 -5.34 2.07
C ASN A 132 16.47 -4.98 3.56
N ARG A 133 15.54 -4.12 3.96
CA ARG A 133 15.31 -3.79 5.39
C ARG A 133 14.74 -4.97 6.17
N LEU A 134 13.96 -5.83 5.51
CA LEU A 134 13.35 -7.04 6.07
C LEU A 134 14.24 -8.29 5.94
N GLU A 135 15.48 -8.16 5.48
CA GLU A 135 16.43 -9.26 5.35
C GLU A 135 16.89 -9.75 6.73
N ASP A 136 16.04 -10.58 7.33
CA ASP A 136 16.27 -11.32 8.56
C ASP A 136 16.19 -12.81 8.23
N TRP A 137 17.26 -13.54 8.52
CA TRP A 137 17.44 -14.95 8.16
C TRP A 137 16.45 -15.88 8.89
N GLU A 138 15.79 -15.41 9.96
CA GLU A 138 14.73 -16.16 10.66
C GLU A 138 13.31 -15.87 10.12
N LYS A 139 13.10 -14.76 9.38
CA LYS A 139 11.76 -14.28 8.91
C LYS A 139 11.63 -14.22 7.39
N TRP A 140 12.05 -15.29 6.70
CA TRP A 140 12.16 -15.37 5.24
C TRP A 140 10.87 -15.03 4.45
N THR A 141 9.67 -15.21 5.03
CA THR A 141 8.38 -14.97 4.35
C THR A 141 8.14 -13.50 4.01
N ASN A 142 8.62 -12.57 4.85
CA ASN A 142 8.43 -11.14 4.65
C ASN A 142 9.35 -10.63 3.52
N TYR A 143 10.61 -11.05 3.54
CA TYR A 143 11.55 -10.83 2.44
C TYR A 143 11.01 -11.39 1.11
N HIS A 144 10.48 -12.62 1.12
CA HIS A 144 9.96 -13.28 -0.08
C HIS A 144 8.82 -12.49 -0.74
N ASN A 145 7.90 -11.92 0.05
CA ASN A 145 6.78 -11.14 -0.48
C ASN A 145 7.24 -9.84 -1.16
N SER A 146 8.12 -9.06 -0.51
CA SER A 146 8.62 -7.80 -1.07
C SER A 146 9.55 -8.02 -2.28
N PHE A 147 10.39 -9.06 -2.24
CA PHE A 147 11.23 -9.43 -3.38
C PHE A 147 10.41 -9.88 -4.60
N ASN A 148 9.37 -10.71 -4.41
CA ASN A 148 8.49 -11.12 -5.50
C ASN A 148 7.66 -9.96 -6.06
N ALA A 149 7.24 -9.01 -5.21
CA ALA A 149 6.57 -7.79 -5.63
C ALA A 149 7.44 -6.97 -6.58
N ALA A 150 8.73 -6.80 -6.24
CA ALA A 150 9.70 -6.10 -7.09
C ALA A 150 9.91 -6.82 -8.44
N ASN A 151 10.04 -8.15 -8.44
CA ASN A 151 10.26 -8.92 -9.67
C ASN A 151 9.06 -8.91 -10.63
N LYS A 152 7.82 -8.75 -10.12
CA LYS A 152 6.64 -8.56 -10.97
C LYS A 152 6.75 -7.31 -11.84
N GLY A 153 7.27 -6.21 -11.30
CA GLY A 153 7.38 -4.96 -12.04
C GLY A 153 8.38 -5.01 -13.21
N SER A 154 9.42 -5.84 -13.11
CA SER A 154 10.37 -6.09 -14.20
C SER A 154 9.73 -6.84 -15.39
N PHE A 155 8.68 -7.62 -15.17
CA PHE A 155 7.95 -8.35 -16.22
C PHE A 155 6.76 -7.55 -16.82
N PHE A 156 6.27 -6.51 -16.11
CA PHE A 156 5.03 -5.81 -16.45
C PHE A 156 5.16 -4.59 -17.36
N ILE A 157 6.38 -4.13 -17.64
CA ILE A 157 6.65 -3.02 -18.57
C ILE A 157 6.15 -3.28 -20.01
N HIS A 158 5.65 -4.48 -20.31
CA HIS A 158 5.25 -4.90 -21.66
C HIS A 158 3.79 -5.33 -21.87
N ILE A 159 2.88 -5.30 -20.88
CA ILE A 159 1.51 -5.82 -21.08
C ILE A 159 0.41 -4.84 -20.65
N LYS A 160 -0.35 -4.37 -21.64
CA LYS A 160 -1.62 -3.62 -21.51
C LYS A 160 -2.66 -4.48 -20.78
N GLY A 161 -2.92 -4.18 -19.50
CA GLY A 161 -4.03 -4.76 -18.74
C GLY A 161 -5.16 -3.75 -18.58
N THR A 162 -6.26 -3.95 -19.32
CA THR A 162 -7.51 -3.20 -19.20
C THR A 162 -8.31 -3.70 -18.00
N CYS A 163 -8.81 -2.79 -17.16
CA CYS A 163 -9.97 -3.07 -16.32
C CYS A 163 -11.17 -3.17 -17.27
N VAL A 164 -11.86 -4.31 -17.27
CA VAL A 164 -13.14 -4.46 -17.99
C VAL A 164 -14.24 -4.10 -16.98
N PRO A 165 -15.23 -3.27 -17.39
CA PRO A 165 -16.35 -2.88 -16.52
C PRO A 165 -17.17 -4.05 -16.01
#